data_AF-Q401R3-F1
#
_entry.id   AF-Q401R3-F1
#
_cell.length_a   1.000
_cell.length_b   1.000
_cell.length_c   1.000
_cell.angle_alpha   90.00
_cell.angle_beta   90.00
_cell.angle_gamma   90.00
#
_symmetry.space_group_name_H-M   'P 1'
#
loop_
_entity.id
_entity.type
_entity.pdbx_description
1 polymer ?
#
loop_
_entity_poly.entity_id
_entity_poly.type
_entity_poly.pdbx_seq_one_letter_code
_entity_poly.pdbx_strand_id
1 'polypeptide(L)'
;MAEEQKKKKKKGLGGLSPEKKKMLKKLIMQKAAEDLANEAKAKAEAKEKYINDLVPKFSTDGKDVAALQALCKDFHKRLASLEEDVYDWEAKIRKQDFEINELTLKVNDTKGKFVKPVLRKVNKTESKLDKIQRKEAKKSDFRDNLKSSREHEADKEGGEGENE
;
A
#
# COMPACT_ATOMS: atom_id res chain seq x y z
N MET A 1 -6.13 46.55 -31.70
CA MET A 1 -7.30 45.97 -31.00
C MET A 1 -7.03 44.49 -30.82
N ALA A 2 -7.29 43.99 -29.61
CA ALA A 2 -6.78 42.72 -29.10
C ALA A 2 -7.34 41.49 -29.86
N GLU A 3 -6.44 40.67 -30.40
CA GLU A 3 -6.78 39.34 -30.90
C GLU A 3 -6.96 38.41 -29.69
N GLU A 4 -8.22 38.21 -29.31
CA GLU A 4 -8.63 37.37 -28.19
C GLU A 4 -8.42 35.90 -28.57
N GLN A 5 -7.21 35.39 -28.33
CA GLN A 5 -6.90 33.96 -28.44
C GLN A 5 -7.67 33.19 -27.36
N LYS A 6 -8.91 32.80 -27.65
CA LYS A 6 -9.67 31.81 -26.89
C LYS A 6 -8.85 30.52 -26.81
N LYS A 7 -8.14 30.33 -25.70
CA LYS A 7 -7.46 29.09 -25.33
C LYS A 7 -8.45 27.93 -25.44
N LYS A 8 -8.39 27.18 -26.55
CA LYS A 8 -9.09 25.90 -26.70
C LYS A 8 -8.66 25.00 -25.53
N LYS A 9 -9.55 24.82 -24.54
CA LYS A 9 -9.38 23.86 -23.44
C LYS A 9 -9.08 22.51 -24.08
N LYS A 10 -7.85 22.03 -23.96
CA LYS A 10 -7.46 20.67 -24.38
C LYS A 10 -8.39 19.69 -23.65
N LYS A 11 -9.34 19.09 -24.39
CA LYS A 11 -10.21 18.01 -23.93
C LYS A 11 -9.37 16.74 -23.77
N GLY A 12 -8.55 16.67 -22.73
CA GLY A 12 -7.86 15.45 -22.29
C GLY A 12 -8.74 14.65 -21.33
N LEU A 13 -8.88 13.34 -21.61
CA LEU A 13 -9.72 12.33 -20.93
C LEU A 13 -10.94 12.89 -20.19
N GLY A 14 -12.07 12.94 -20.91
CA GLY A 14 -13.40 12.74 -20.34
C GLY A 14 -14.09 13.93 -19.65
N GLY A 15 -13.62 15.18 -19.81
CA GLY A 15 -14.39 16.35 -19.33
C GLY A 15 -14.66 16.41 -17.82
N LEU A 16 -14.09 15.50 -17.02
CA LEU A 16 -14.26 15.50 -15.56
C LEU A 16 -13.55 16.69 -14.92
N SER A 17 -14.23 17.30 -13.94
CA SER A 17 -13.62 18.30 -13.06
C SER A 17 -12.35 17.75 -12.39
N PRO A 18 -11.33 18.59 -12.14
CA PRO A 18 -10.12 18.20 -11.42
C PRO A 18 -10.39 17.53 -10.06
N GLU A 19 -11.46 17.92 -9.37
CA GLU A 19 -11.88 17.33 -8.09
C GLU A 19 -12.38 15.90 -8.27
N LYS A 20 -13.20 15.66 -9.29
CA LYS A 20 -13.67 14.31 -9.63
C LYS A 20 -12.51 13.40 -10.02
N LYS A 21 -11.51 13.91 -10.75
CA LYS A 21 -10.29 13.16 -11.09
C LYS A 21 -9.48 12.77 -9.84
N LYS A 22 -9.35 13.67 -8.86
CA LYS A 22 -8.68 13.38 -7.57
C LYS A 22 -9.43 12.32 -6.77
N MET A 23 -10.75 12.47 -6.66
CA MET A 23 -11.60 11.50 -5.95
C MET A 23 -11.52 10.11 -6.60
N LEU A 24 -11.59 10.05 -7.93
CA LEU A 24 -11.46 8.80 -8.67
C LEU A 24 -10.09 8.15 -8.45
N LYS A 25 -8.99 8.92 -8.48
CA LYS A 25 -7.66 8.39 -8.17
C LYS A 25 -7.59 7.80 -6.75
N LYS A 26 -8.19 8.48 -5.77
CA LYS A 26 -8.26 7.98 -4.39
C LYS A 26 -9.00 6.65 -4.32
N LEU A 27 -10.18 6.56 -4.95
CA LEU A 27 -10.97 5.32 -4.99
C LEU A 27 -10.22 4.17 -5.68
N ILE A 28 -9.52 4.44 -6.79
CA ILE A 28 -8.70 3.44 -7.47
C ILE A 28 -7.57 2.93 -6.56
N MET A 29 -6.88 3.83 -5.85
CA MET A 29 -5.82 3.44 -4.92
C MET A 29 -6.35 2.65 -3.72
N GLN A 30 -7.51 3.04 -3.19
CA GLN A 30 -8.18 2.30 -2.09
C GLN A 30 -8.55 0.89 -2.54
N LYS A 31 -9.23 0.77 -3.68
CA LYS A 31 -9.60 -0.53 -4.25
C LYS A 31 -8.36 -1.39 -4.56
N ALA A 32 -7.31 -0.80 -5.15
CA ALA A 32 -6.08 -1.54 -5.42
C ALA A 32 -5.39 -2.06 -4.15
N ALA A 33 -5.46 -1.32 -3.03
CA ALA A 33 -4.95 -1.76 -1.75
C ALA A 33 -5.78 -2.91 -1.15
N GLU A 34 -7.11 -2.81 -1.25
CA GLU A 34 -8.04 -3.87 -0.83
C GLU A 34 -7.84 -5.15 -1.67
N ASP A 35 -7.75 -5.03 -2.98
CA ASP A 35 -7.52 -6.15 -3.90
C ASP A 35 -6.17 -6.83 -3.60
N LEU A 36 -5.11 -6.06 -3.34
CA LEU A 36 -3.80 -6.59 -2.96
C LEU A 36 -3.84 -7.37 -1.63
N ALA A 37 -4.59 -6.87 -0.64
CA ALA A 37 -4.76 -7.57 0.64
C ALA A 37 -5.58 -8.86 0.49
N ASN A 38 -6.64 -8.81 -0.32
CA ASN A 38 -7.47 -9.98 -0.62
C ASN A 38 -6.69 -11.05 -1.38
N GLU A 39 -5.88 -10.66 -2.36
CA GLU A 39 -4.99 -11.59 -3.09
C GLU A 39 -3.97 -12.23 -2.16
N ALA A 40 -3.35 -11.45 -1.26
CA ALA A 40 -2.40 -11.98 -0.28
C ALA A 40 -3.07 -13.03 0.64
N LYS A 41 -4.29 -12.75 1.10
CA LYS A 41 -5.07 -13.70 1.91
C LYS A 41 -5.42 -14.96 1.13
N ALA A 42 -5.95 -14.83 -0.09
CA ALA A 42 -6.29 -15.96 -0.94
C ALA A 42 -5.07 -16.83 -1.26
N LYS A 43 -3.90 -16.21 -1.50
CA LYS A 43 -2.63 -16.90 -1.72
C LYS A 43 -2.16 -17.65 -0.47
N ALA A 44 -2.33 -17.07 0.72
CA ALA A 44 -2.01 -17.73 1.98
C ALA A 44 -2.92 -18.94 2.23
N GLU A 45 -4.23 -18.80 2.01
CA GLU A 45 -5.19 -19.90 2.13
C GLU A 45 -4.93 -21.03 1.12
N ALA A 46 -4.62 -20.68 -0.14
CA ALA A 46 -4.26 -21.65 -1.16
C ALA A 46 -2.96 -22.40 -0.80
N LYS A 47 -1.97 -21.69 -0.25
CA LYS A 47 -0.73 -22.30 0.26
C LYS A 47 -1.02 -23.27 1.40
N GLU A 48 -1.86 -22.90 2.36
CA GLU A 48 -2.22 -23.77 3.47
C GLU A 48 -2.93 -25.04 2.99
N LYS A 49 -3.90 -24.91 2.08
CA LYS A 49 -4.58 -26.06 1.44
C LYS A 49 -3.59 -26.98 0.75
N TYR A 50 -2.70 -26.41 -0.08
CA TYR A 50 -1.68 -27.19 -0.79
C TYR A 50 -0.75 -27.95 0.16
N ILE A 51 -0.32 -27.32 1.26
CA ILE A 51 0.53 -27.97 2.26
C ILE A 51 -0.23 -29.09 2.96
N ASN A 52 -1.48 -28.88 3.34
CA ASN A 52 -2.31 -29.90 3.99
C ASN A 52 -2.56 -31.11 3.09
N ASP A 53 -2.73 -30.89 1.78
CA ASP A 53 -2.89 -31.97 0.79
C ASP A 53 -1.57 -32.75 0.58
N LEU A 54 -0.44 -32.04 0.53
CA LEU A 54 0.88 -32.65 0.30
C LEU A 54 1.40 -33.39 1.54
N VAL A 55 1.13 -32.85 2.73
CA VAL A 55 1.60 -33.39 4.02
C VAL A 55 0.38 -33.61 4.90
N PRO A 56 -0.34 -34.73 4.71
CA PRO A 56 -1.47 -35.05 5.58
C PRO A 56 -0.97 -35.26 7.01
N LYS A 57 -1.84 -34.93 7.97
CA LYS A 57 -1.58 -35.17 9.40
C LYS A 57 -1.32 -36.66 9.61
N PHE A 58 -0.18 -37.00 10.18
CA PHE A 58 0.14 -38.36 10.57
C PHE A 58 -0.17 -38.56 12.06
N SER A 59 -0.63 -39.75 12.43
CA SER A 59 -0.76 -40.17 13.82
C SER A 59 0.27 -41.25 14.14
N THR A 60 0.75 -41.24 15.37
CA THR A 60 1.62 -42.26 15.96
C THR A 60 0.86 -43.24 16.86
N ASP A 61 -0.44 -43.02 17.07
CA ASP A 61 -1.24 -43.76 18.03
C ASP A 61 -1.46 -45.20 17.56
N GLY A 62 -1.26 -46.16 18.48
CA GLY A 62 -1.47 -47.58 18.22
C GLY A 62 -0.44 -48.24 17.30
N LYS A 63 0.66 -47.56 16.93
CA LYS A 63 1.75 -48.15 16.14
C LYS A 63 2.71 -48.93 17.03
N ASP A 64 3.18 -50.07 16.52
CA ASP A 64 4.25 -50.83 17.13
C ASP A 64 5.63 -50.21 16.85
N VAL A 65 6.66 -50.69 17.54
CA VAL A 65 8.02 -50.14 17.42
C VAL A 65 8.56 -50.27 15.99
N ALA A 66 8.24 -51.37 15.31
CA ALA A 66 8.68 -51.60 13.94
C ALA A 66 8.02 -50.63 12.95
N ALA A 67 6.70 -50.40 13.04
CA ALA A 67 6.00 -49.43 12.21
C ALA A 67 6.47 -47.99 12.47
N LEU A 68 6.79 -47.64 13.73
CA LEU A 68 7.36 -46.33 14.05
C LEU A 68 8.75 -46.15 13.41
N GLN A 69 9.61 -47.16 13.47
CA GLN A 69 10.93 -47.12 12.83
C GLN A 69 10.84 -47.02 11.31
N ALA A 70 9.90 -47.74 10.68
CA ALA A 70 9.66 -47.65 9.24
C ALA A 70 9.20 -46.23 8.85
N LEU A 71 8.24 -45.66 9.59
CA LEU A 71 7.75 -44.30 9.37
C LEU A 71 8.87 -43.25 9.45
N CYS A 72 9.76 -43.34 10.45
CA CYS A 72 10.89 -42.44 10.58
C CYS A 72 11.85 -42.53 9.38
N LYS A 73 12.12 -43.74 8.88
CA LYS A 73 12.96 -43.96 7.69
C LYS A 73 12.32 -43.37 6.43
N ASP A 74 11.02 -43.51 6.28
CA ASP A 74 10.29 -42.96 5.13
C ASP A 74 10.26 -41.43 5.15
N PHE A 75 10.04 -40.81 6.31
CA PHE A 75 10.15 -39.36 6.45
C PHE A 75 11.56 -38.86 6.17
N HIS A 76 12.59 -39.57 6.61
CA HIS A 76 13.97 -39.18 6.35
C HIS A 76 14.30 -39.22 4.85
N LYS A 77 13.87 -40.27 4.13
CA LYS A 77 14.04 -40.35 2.67
C LYS A 77 13.31 -39.21 1.95
N ARG A 78 12.07 -38.93 2.36
CA ARG A 78 11.27 -37.85 1.78
C ARG A 78 11.89 -36.48 2.05
N LEU A 79 12.44 -36.27 3.23
CA LEU A 79 13.13 -35.02 3.57
C LEU A 79 14.34 -34.81 2.65
N ALA A 80 15.17 -35.84 2.46
CA ALA A 80 16.35 -35.75 1.59
C ALA A 80 15.99 -35.35 0.15
N SER A 81 14.93 -35.93 -0.43
CA SER A 81 14.46 -35.52 -1.76
C SER A 81 13.90 -34.09 -1.80
N LEU A 82 13.19 -33.67 -0.74
CA LEU A 82 12.65 -32.31 -0.66
C LEU A 82 13.75 -31.26 -0.49
N GLU A 83 14.84 -31.58 0.21
CA GLU A 83 16.00 -30.71 0.35
C GLU A 83 16.69 -30.47 -1.00
N GLU A 84 16.80 -31.51 -1.83
CA GLU A 84 17.29 -31.39 -3.21
C GLU A 84 16.37 -30.46 -4.04
N ASP A 85 15.06 -30.68 -4.00
CA ASP A 85 14.08 -29.84 -4.70
C ASP A 85 14.19 -28.38 -4.25
N VAL A 86 14.31 -28.12 -2.94
CA VAL A 86 14.46 -26.78 -2.38
C VAL A 86 15.72 -26.11 -2.93
N TYR A 87 16.84 -26.82 -2.96
CA TYR A 87 18.09 -26.29 -3.51
C TYR A 87 17.94 -25.88 -4.98
N ASP A 88 17.30 -26.73 -5.79
CA ASP A 88 17.03 -26.45 -7.20
C ASP A 88 16.13 -25.22 -7.40
N TRP A 89 15.09 -25.09 -6.59
CA TRP A 89 14.21 -23.92 -6.62
C TRP A 89 14.94 -22.65 -6.20
N GLU A 90 15.74 -22.69 -5.14
CA GLU A 90 16.55 -21.56 -4.71
C GLU A 90 17.55 -21.13 -5.78
N ALA A 91 18.22 -22.08 -6.45
CA ALA A 91 19.14 -21.77 -7.54
C ALA A 91 18.42 -21.07 -8.71
N LYS A 92 17.22 -21.54 -9.08
CA LYS A 92 16.38 -20.90 -10.11
C LYS A 92 15.96 -19.50 -9.70
N ILE A 93 15.51 -19.30 -8.46
CA ILE A 93 15.13 -17.99 -7.93
C ILE A 93 16.32 -17.02 -7.94
N ARG A 94 17.49 -17.44 -7.45
CA ARG A 94 18.72 -16.61 -7.49
C ARG A 94 19.08 -16.16 -8.91
N LYS A 95 18.94 -17.06 -9.89
CA LYS A 95 19.17 -16.73 -11.30
C LYS A 95 18.16 -15.68 -11.81
N GLN A 96 16.88 -15.86 -11.47
CA GLN A 96 15.82 -14.91 -11.84
C GLN A 96 16.03 -13.54 -11.18
N ASP A 97 16.43 -13.50 -9.90
CA ASP A 97 16.74 -12.25 -9.20
C ASP A 97 17.90 -11.50 -9.86
N PHE A 98 18.94 -12.23 -10.29
CA PHE A 98 20.05 -11.65 -11.03
C PHE A 98 19.57 -11.05 -12.36
N GLU A 99 18.76 -11.78 -13.11
CA GLU A 99 18.20 -11.31 -14.38
C GLU A 99 17.31 -10.07 -14.20
N ILE A 100 16.45 -10.06 -13.18
CA ILE A 100 15.62 -8.89 -12.82
C ILE A 100 16.51 -7.68 -12.50
N ASN A 101 17.58 -7.87 -11.74
CA ASN A 101 18.51 -6.80 -11.40
C ASN A 101 19.22 -6.25 -12.64
N GLU A 102 19.72 -7.12 -13.53
CA GLU A 102 20.33 -6.71 -14.79
C GLU A 102 19.36 -5.92 -15.68
N LEU A 103 18.12 -6.40 -15.81
CA LEU A 103 17.08 -5.71 -16.57
C LEU A 103 16.72 -4.37 -15.93
N THR A 104 16.66 -4.31 -14.60
CA THR A 104 16.41 -3.07 -13.85
C THR A 104 17.51 -2.04 -14.10
N LEU A 105 18.79 -2.46 -14.10
CA LEU A 105 19.92 -1.60 -14.45
C LEU A 105 19.80 -1.08 -15.90
N LYS A 106 19.54 -1.95 -16.88
CA LYS A 106 19.34 -1.55 -18.29
C LYS A 106 18.18 -0.56 -18.45
N VAL A 107 17.07 -0.77 -17.74
CA VAL A 107 15.92 0.15 -17.76
C VAL A 107 16.29 1.50 -17.14
N ASN A 108 17.10 1.52 -16.09
CA ASN A 108 17.54 2.76 -15.46
C ASN A 108 18.51 3.55 -16.34
N ASP A 109 19.44 2.88 -17.02
CA ASP A 109 20.35 3.54 -17.95
C ASP A 109 19.62 4.11 -19.18
N THR A 110 18.64 3.37 -19.72
CA THR A 110 17.82 3.84 -20.86
C THR A 110 16.87 4.97 -20.49
N LYS A 111 16.27 4.95 -19.30
CA LYS A 111 15.45 6.07 -18.77
C LYS A 111 16.28 7.26 -18.30
N GLY A 112 17.61 7.10 -18.22
CA GLY A 112 18.56 8.07 -17.73
C GLY A 112 18.69 8.01 -16.20
N LYS A 113 19.87 7.60 -15.72
CA LYS A 113 20.27 7.56 -14.30
C LYS A 113 19.98 8.87 -13.55
N PHE A 114 19.99 9.99 -14.27
CA PHE A 114 19.50 11.28 -13.82
C PHE A 114 18.27 11.68 -14.63
N VAL A 115 17.07 11.36 -14.13
CA VAL A 115 15.87 12.13 -14.51
C VAL A 115 16.10 13.54 -13.97
N LYS A 116 16.73 14.41 -14.77
CA LYS A 116 17.02 15.79 -14.37
C LYS A 116 15.69 16.42 -13.95
N PRO A 117 15.44 16.65 -12.64
CA PRO A 117 14.18 17.21 -12.22
C PRO A 117 14.08 18.58 -12.88
N VAL A 118 12.95 18.86 -13.54
CA VAL A 118 12.76 20.13 -14.23
C VAL A 118 12.93 21.24 -13.20
N LEU A 119 14.01 22.02 -13.36
CA LEU A 119 14.36 23.09 -12.43
C LEU A 119 13.28 24.17 -12.50
N ARG A 120 12.36 24.15 -11.54
CA ARG A 120 11.39 25.24 -11.34
C ARG A 120 12.05 26.33 -10.51
N LYS A 121 11.78 27.60 -10.84
CA LYS A 121 12.21 28.74 -10.04
C LYS A 121 11.60 28.61 -8.64
N VAL A 122 12.41 28.17 -7.69
CA VAL A 122 11.98 27.99 -6.30
C VAL A 122 12.21 29.28 -5.53
N ASN A 123 11.14 29.90 -5.04
CA ASN A 123 11.24 31.02 -4.10
C ASN A 123 11.56 30.44 -2.70
N LYS A 124 12.78 30.72 -2.19
CA LYS A 124 13.27 30.15 -0.91
C LYS A 124 12.39 30.54 0.29
N THR A 125 11.65 31.64 0.20
CA THR A 125 10.80 32.17 1.28
C THR A 125 9.49 31.38 1.42
N GLU A 126 8.88 30.99 0.31
CA GLU A 126 7.60 30.26 0.27
C GLU A 126 7.74 28.86 0.88
N SER A 127 8.83 28.15 0.56
CA SER A 127 9.10 26.81 1.12
C SER A 127 9.45 26.81 2.62
N LYS A 128 9.93 27.95 3.16
CA LYS A 128 10.16 28.12 4.61
C LYS A 128 8.85 28.39 5.34
N LEU A 129 7.99 29.24 4.79
CA LEU A 129 6.64 29.48 5.30
C LEU A 129 5.81 28.20 5.28
N ASP A 130 5.81 27.45 4.17
CA ASP A 130 5.14 26.13 4.07
C ASP A 130 5.65 25.12 5.12
N LYS A 131 6.95 25.12 5.42
CA LYS A 131 7.53 24.24 6.44
C LYS A 131 7.15 24.64 7.86
N ILE A 132 7.04 25.94 8.14
CA ILE A 132 6.59 26.47 9.42
C ILE A 132 5.09 26.15 9.58
N GLN A 133 4.28 26.48 8.59
CA GLN A 133 2.84 26.18 8.55
C GLN A 133 2.56 24.67 8.64
N ARG A 134 3.32 23.79 7.98
CA ARG A 134 3.14 22.32 8.09
C ARG A 134 3.64 21.74 9.42
N LYS A 135 4.61 22.36 10.09
CA LYS A 135 5.03 21.94 11.44
C LYS A 135 3.98 22.33 12.47
N GLU A 136 3.34 23.49 12.30
CA GLU A 136 2.25 23.96 13.15
C GLU A 136 0.94 23.18 12.84
N ALA A 137 0.60 22.97 11.56
CA ALA A 137 -0.58 22.22 11.11
C ALA A 137 -0.51 20.69 11.30
N LYS A 138 0.63 20.14 11.72
CA LYS A 138 0.71 18.75 12.22
C LYS A 138 0.33 18.66 13.70
N LYS A 139 0.28 19.78 14.42
CA LYS A 139 -0.12 19.86 15.83
C LYS A 139 -1.52 20.43 16.01
N SER A 140 -2.05 21.16 15.04
CA SER A 140 -3.47 21.53 14.97
C SER A 140 -4.14 20.73 13.88
N ASP A 141 -5.01 19.79 14.25
CA ASP A 141 -5.92 19.23 13.28
C ASP A 141 -6.82 20.39 12.82
N PHE A 142 -7.03 20.54 11.52
CA PHE A 142 -7.79 21.69 10.98
C PHE A 142 -9.22 21.75 11.56
N ARG A 143 -9.70 20.63 12.08
CA ARG A 143 -11.00 20.48 12.76
C ARG A 143 -11.04 21.17 14.13
N ASP A 144 -9.89 21.30 14.81
CA ASP A 144 -9.81 21.87 16.16
C ASP A 144 -10.12 23.37 16.17
N ASN A 145 -9.93 24.04 15.02
CA ASN A 145 -10.19 25.47 14.87
C ASN A 145 -11.57 25.77 14.24
N LEU A 146 -12.41 24.76 14.03
CA LEU A 146 -13.79 24.93 13.57
C LEU A 146 -14.74 25.00 14.78
N LYS A 147 -15.43 26.13 14.99
CA LYS A 147 -16.54 26.20 15.96
C LYS A 147 -17.63 25.21 15.54
N SER A 148 -17.87 24.18 16.35
CA SER A 148 -19.01 23.29 16.16
C SER A 148 -20.27 23.93 16.76
N SER A 149 -21.36 23.98 16.01
CA SER A 149 -22.59 24.72 16.36
C SER A 149 -23.39 24.13 17.53
N ARG A 150 -22.85 23.15 18.26
CA ARG A 150 -23.57 22.40 19.29
C ARG A 150 -23.46 23.02 20.70
N GLU A 151 -22.54 23.95 20.93
CA GLU A 151 -22.30 24.53 22.25
C GLU A 151 -23.05 25.85 22.53
N HIS A 152 -23.82 26.39 21.58
CA HIS A 152 -24.40 27.73 21.71
C HIS A 152 -25.86 27.79 22.20
N GLU A 153 -26.49 26.66 22.51
CA GLU A 153 -27.91 26.63 22.95
C GLU A 153 -28.11 26.49 24.46
N ALA A 154 -27.06 26.41 25.28
CA ALA A 154 -27.22 26.15 26.72
C ALA A 154 -27.22 27.40 27.63
N ASP A 155 -27.07 28.62 27.10
CA ASP A 155 -26.77 29.81 27.92
C ASP A 155 -27.67 31.03 27.63
N LYS A 156 -28.93 30.82 27.24
CA LYS A 156 -29.91 31.90 27.03
C LYS A 156 -31.30 31.60 27.59
N GLU A 157 -31.40 31.07 28.80
CA GLU A 157 -32.65 31.19 29.58
C GLU A 157 -32.31 31.44 31.05
N GLY A 158 -32.53 32.69 31.51
CA GLY A 158 -32.56 33.00 32.93
C GLY A 158 -32.06 34.41 33.29
N GLY A 159 -32.99 35.36 33.44
CA GLY A 159 -32.76 36.54 34.28
C GLY A 159 -33.36 37.86 33.77
N GLU A 160 -34.69 37.97 33.73
CA GLU A 160 -35.38 39.27 33.82
C GLU A 160 -36.12 39.35 35.17
N GLY A 161 -35.96 40.47 35.89
CA GLY A 161 -36.58 40.81 37.18
C GLY A 161 -35.54 41.48 38.10
N GLU A 162 -35.72 42.66 38.69
CA GLU A 162 -36.89 43.50 38.95
C GLU A 162 -36.49 45.00 38.97
N ASN A 163 -37.51 45.84 38.81
CA ASN A 163 -37.52 47.30 38.97
C ASN A 163 -37.68 47.69 40.46
N GLU A 164 -37.25 48.93 40.76
CA GLU A 164 -37.42 49.74 41.99
C GLU A 164 -36.56 49.42 43.24
#